data_AF-A0A534KYT6-F1
#
_entry.id   AF-A0A534KYT6-F1
#
_cell.length_a   1.000
_cell.length_b   1.000
_cell.length_c   1.000
_cell.angle_alpha   90.00
_cell.angle_beta   90.00
_cell.angle_gamma   90.00
#
_symmetry.space_group_name_H-M   'P 1'
#
loop_
_entity.id
_entity.type
_entity.pdbx_description
1 polymer ?
#
loop_
_entity_poly.entity_id
_entity_poly.type
_entity_poly.pdbx_seq_one_letter_code
_entity_poly.pdbx_strand_id
1 'polypeptide(L)'
;MENPPINTPRILLTALNFVIIQSHARIGDSIVRRMKQIVELVGFEPETNELITNTVYEWDAATDTFVYKGHSFLFDEIMEMKNMTHEEMEAEFQRRVDIINYMLQKGMLDFREIAKLVVQYYQYPEETAKRVREEMGWQDHAVMKTVEAGGETVG
;
A
#
# COMPACT_ATOMS: atom_id res chain seq x y z
N MET A 1 9.16 -16.45 -14.17
CA MET A 1 9.55 -15.53 -15.26
C MET A 1 10.85 -15.95 -15.94
N GLU A 2 11.70 -16.75 -15.27
CA GLU A 2 13.02 -17.16 -15.77
C GLU A 2 12.98 -18.28 -16.82
N ASN A 3 11.89 -19.06 -16.90
CA ASN A 3 11.76 -20.10 -17.91
C ASN A 3 11.23 -19.52 -19.24
N PRO A 4 11.55 -20.14 -20.39
CA PRO A 4 10.90 -19.83 -21.66
C PRO A 4 9.37 -19.89 -21.55
N PRO A 5 8.61 -19.06 -22.30
CA PRO A 5 9.05 -18.16 -23.37
C PRO A 5 9.55 -16.79 -22.89
N ILE A 6 9.45 -16.49 -21.59
CA ILE A 6 9.81 -15.17 -21.04
C ILE A 6 11.33 -15.05 -20.88
N ASN A 7 11.97 -16.07 -20.29
CA ASN A 7 13.43 -16.19 -20.17
C ASN A 7 14.13 -14.93 -19.64
N THR A 8 13.53 -14.24 -18.66
CA THR A 8 14.10 -13.03 -18.07
C THR A 8 15.20 -13.39 -17.08
N PRO A 9 16.45 -12.88 -17.23
CA PRO A 9 17.49 -13.02 -16.23
C PRO A 9 17.04 -12.48 -14.88
N ARG A 10 17.32 -13.21 -13.79
CA ARG A 10 16.85 -12.86 -12.43
C ARG A 10 17.27 -11.46 -11.99
N ILE A 11 18.47 -11.02 -12.36
CA ILE A 11 18.95 -9.67 -12.06
C ILE A 11 18.07 -8.57 -12.66
N LEU A 12 17.36 -8.81 -13.78
CA LEU A 12 16.46 -7.80 -14.35
C LEU A 12 15.15 -7.67 -13.56
N LEU A 13 14.84 -8.62 -12.67
CA LEU A 13 13.66 -8.52 -11.81
C LEU A 13 13.80 -7.41 -10.78
N THR A 14 15.02 -6.98 -10.44
CA THR A 14 15.24 -5.82 -9.54
C THR A 14 14.81 -4.49 -10.15
N ALA A 15 14.52 -4.43 -11.46
CA ALA A 15 13.95 -3.24 -12.08
C ALA A 15 12.47 -3.01 -11.69
N LEU A 16 11.81 -4.01 -11.09
CA LEU A 16 10.46 -3.90 -10.57
C LEU A 16 10.52 -3.38 -9.12
N ASN A 17 9.70 -2.39 -8.77
CA ASN A 17 9.64 -1.89 -7.38
C ASN A 17 8.85 -2.84 -6.47
N PHE A 18 7.70 -3.31 -6.93
CA PHE A 18 6.85 -4.26 -6.20
C PHE A 18 5.99 -5.10 -7.13
N VAL A 19 5.43 -6.18 -6.60
CA VAL A 19 4.49 -7.07 -7.26
C VAL A 19 3.26 -7.29 -6.38
N ILE A 20 2.10 -7.41 -7.02
CA ILE A 20 0.84 -7.80 -6.36
C ILE A 20 0.52 -9.23 -6.77
N ILE A 21 0.43 -10.12 -5.78
CA ILE A 21 0.03 -11.51 -5.99
C ILE A 21 -1.48 -11.60 -5.77
N GLN A 22 -2.23 -11.98 -6.79
CA GLN A 22 -3.67 -12.22 -6.70
C GLN A 22 -3.97 -13.72 -6.62
N SER A 23 -5.00 -14.08 -5.85
CA SER A 23 -5.47 -15.46 -5.75
C SER A 23 -6.99 -15.52 -5.81
N HIS A 24 -7.51 -16.67 -6.29
CA HIS A 24 -8.91 -17.03 -6.12
C HIS A 24 -8.98 -17.97 -4.91
N ALA A 25 -9.80 -17.62 -3.92
CA ALA A 25 -9.98 -18.40 -2.71
C ALA A 25 -11.46 -18.70 -2.48
N ARG A 26 -11.75 -19.82 -1.83
CA ARG A 26 -13.10 -20.15 -1.37
C ARG A 26 -13.24 -19.68 0.07
N ILE A 27 -14.21 -18.81 0.33
CA ILE A 27 -14.57 -18.32 1.66
C ILE A 27 -16.05 -18.64 1.86
N GLY A 28 -16.35 -19.55 2.78
CA GLY A 28 -17.67 -20.17 2.88
C GLY A 28 -18.07 -20.81 1.55
N ASP A 29 -19.24 -20.43 1.03
CA ASP A 29 -19.78 -20.95 -0.23
C ASP A 29 -19.39 -20.12 -1.47
N SER A 30 -18.68 -19.01 -1.28
CA SER A 30 -18.33 -18.09 -2.38
C SER A 30 -16.88 -18.25 -2.82
N ILE A 31 -16.65 -18.11 -4.13
CA ILE A 31 -15.32 -17.92 -4.70
C ILE A 31 -15.06 -16.43 -4.80
N VAL A 32 -14.00 -15.96 -4.17
CA VAL A 32 -13.60 -14.56 -4.19
C VAL A 32 -12.21 -14.39 -4.77
N ARG A 33 -11.95 -13.23 -5.36
CA ARG A 33 -10.59 -12.80 -5.73
C ARG A 33 -10.05 -11.91 -4.61
N ARG A 34 -8.82 -12.19 -4.16
CA ARG A 34 -8.11 -11.44 -3.12
C ARG A 34 -6.68 -11.13 -3.55
N MET A 35 -6.18 -9.95 -3.16
CA MET A 35 -4.74 -9.65 -3.23
C MET A 35 -4.06 -10.43 -2.11
N LYS A 36 -3.47 -11.57 -2.43
CA LYS A 36 -2.85 -12.44 -1.44
C LYS A 36 -1.69 -11.73 -0.72
N GLN A 37 -0.81 -11.10 -1.50
CA GLN A 37 0.38 -10.43 -0.99
C GLN A 37 0.73 -9.21 -1.85
N ILE A 38 1.28 -8.18 -1.22
CA ILE A 38 2.02 -7.09 -1.87
C ILE A 38 3.48 -7.24 -1.44
N VAL A 39 4.37 -7.42 -2.42
CA VAL A 39 5.78 -7.74 -2.18
C VAL A 39 6.65 -6.73 -2.90
N GLU A 40 7.50 -6.03 -2.17
CA GLU A 40 8.55 -5.15 -2.70
C GLU A 40 9.79 -5.97 -3.07
N LEU A 41 10.46 -5.58 -4.14
CA LEU A 41 11.77 -6.12 -4.48
C LEU A 41 12.83 -5.12 -4.01
N VAL A 42 13.57 -5.50 -2.99
CA VAL A 42 14.54 -4.63 -2.30
C VAL A 42 15.91 -4.73 -2.95
N GLY A 43 16.27 -5.91 -3.48
CA GLY A 43 17.57 -6.11 -4.09
C GLY A 43 17.80 -7.51 -4.62
N PHE A 44 19.05 -7.79 -4.96
CA PHE A 44 19.51 -9.06 -5.48
C PHE A 44 20.86 -9.39 -4.89
N GLU A 45 21.00 -10.61 -4.35
CA GLU A 45 22.25 -11.15 -3.83
C GLU A 45 22.97 -11.93 -4.93
N PRO A 46 24.09 -11.40 -5.49
CA PRO A 46 24.76 -12.03 -6.61
C PRO A 46 25.41 -13.37 -6.27
N GLU A 47 25.84 -13.58 -5.02
CA GLU A 47 26.53 -14.81 -4.62
C GLU A 47 25.58 -16.01 -4.58
N THR A 48 24.38 -15.83 -4.05
CA THR A 48 23.36 -16.88 -3.91
C THR A 48 22.36 -16.90 -5.07
N ASN A 49 22.37 -15.88 -5.93
CA ASN A 49 21.39 -15.67 -6.99
C ASN A 49 19.94 -15.59 -6.45
N GLU A 50 19.77 -14.94 -5.29
CA GLU A 50 18.49 -14.75 -4.62
C GLU A 50 17.99 -13.31 -4.73
N LEU A 51 16.67 -13.15 -4.85
CA LEU A 51 16.02 -11.86 -4.77
C LEU A 51 15.71 -11.54 -3.31
N ILE A 52 16.12 -10.36 -2.88
CA ILE A 52 15.77 -9.82 -1.57
C ILE A 52 14.40 -9.15 -1.72
N THR A 53 13.43 -9.60 -0.93
CA THR A 53 12.04 -9.13 -1.02
C THR A 53 11.50 -8.75 0.35
N ASN A 54 10.52 -7.85 0.36
CA ASN A 54 9.80 -7.44 1.56
C ASN A 54 8.29 -7.60 1.32
N THR A 55 7.62 -8.46 2.09
CA THR A 55 6.16 -8.57 2.02
C THR A 55 5.55 -7.47 2.88
N VAL A 56 4.87 -6.52 2.25
CA VAL A 56 4.31 -5.33 2.91
C VAL A 56 2.91 -5.59 3.45
N TYR A 57 2.07 -6.25 2.65
CA TYR A 57 0.72 -6.66 3.04
C TYR A 57 0.51 -8.13 2.72
N GLU A 58 -0.24 -8.82 3.58
CA GLU A 58 -0.62 -10.21 3.41
C GLU A 58 -2.09 -10.41 3.80
N TRP A 59 -2.82 -11.21 3.01
CA TRP A 59 -4.20 -11.56 3.28
C TRP A 59 -4.28 -12.79 4.19
N ASP A 60 -4.97 -12.66 5.32
CA ASP A 60 -5.33 -13.76 6.21
C ASP A 60 -6.67 -14.38 5.76
N ALA A 61 -6.59 -15.63 5.30
CA ALA A 61 -7.74 -16.37 4.81
C ALA A 61 -8.72 -16.79 5.91
N ALA A 62 -8.27 -16.93 7.16
CA ALA A 62 -9.11 -17.36 8.27
C ALA A 62 -10.10 -16.26 8.69
N THR A 63 -9.66 -15.01 8.63
CA THR A 63 -10.45 -13.83 9.05
C THR A 63 -10.94 -12.97 7.89
N ASP A 64 -10.50 -13.26 6.66
CA ASP A 64 -10.72 -12.44 5.46
C ASP A 64 -10.26 -10.99 5.64
N THR A 65 -9.10 -10.78 6.27
CA THR A 65 -8.52 -9.46 6.55
C THR A 65 -7.14 -9.30 5.93
N PHE A 66 -6.72 -8.06 5.67
CA PHE A 66 -5.36 -7.75 5.24
C PHE A 66 -4.53 -7.30 6.44
N VAL A 67 -3.34 -7.88 6.58
CA VAL A 67 -2.38 -7.60 7.63
C VAL A 67 -1.21 -6.81 7.04
N TYR A 68 -0.96 -5.61 7.57
CA TYR A 68 0.26 -4.87 7.29
C TYR A 68 1.43 -5.50 8.06
N LYS A 69 2.55 -5.76 7.38
CA LYS A 69 3.69 -6.48 7.95
C LYS A 69 4.73 -5.56 8.61
N GLY A 70 4.50 -4.25 8.60
CA GLY A 70 5.19 -3.29 9.48
C GLY A 70 6.08 -2.28 8.75
N HIS A 71 6.63 -2.61 7.59
CA HIS A 71 7.57 -1.71 6.90
C HIS A 71 7.43 -1.74 5.37
N SER A 72 7.66 -0.58 4.75
CA SER A 72 7.63 -0.35 3.30
C SER A 72 8.92 0.37 2.90
N PHE A 73 9.83 -0.32 2.21
CA PHE A 73 11.06 0.30 1.71
C PHE A 73 10.77 1.33 0.62
N LEU A 74 9.66 1.17 -0.12
CA LEU A 74 9.25 2.16 -1.10
C LEU A 74 8.78 3.46 -0.45
N PHE A 75 8.26 3.41 0.78
CA PHE A 75 7.92 4.63 1.51
C PHE A 75 9.17 5.38 1.93
N ASP A 76 10.21 4.68 2.37
CA ASP A 76 11.52 5.29 2.66
C ASP A 76 12.12 5.98 1.42
N GLU A 77 12.13 5.29 0.28
CA GLU A 77 12.60 5.86 -0.98
C GLU A 77 11.80 7.11 -1.38
N ILE A 78 10.47 7.09 -1.24
CA ILE A 78 9.61 8.26 -1.52
C ILE A 78 9.91 9.40 -0.56
N MET A 79 10.08 9.12 0.73
CA MET A 79 10.42 10.11 1.74
C MET A 79 11.76 10.78 1.42
N GLU A 80 12.78 10.00 1.09
CA GLU A 80 14.09 10.53 0.68
C GLU A 80 13.98 11.38 -0.59
N MET A 81 13.36 10.85 -1.65
CA MET A 81 13.21 11.56 -2.93
C MET A 81 12.46 12.89 -2.81
N LYS A 82 11.48 12.97 -1.89
CA LYS A 82 10.66 14.16 -1.69
C LYS A 82 11.09 15.01 -0.51
N ASN A 83 12.13 14.60 0.21
CA ASN A 83 12.57 15.21 1.46
C ASN A 83 11.40 15.38 2.44
N MET A 84 10.63 14.30 2.63
CA MET A 84 9.49 14.24 3.56
C MET A 84 9.91 13.59 4.88
N THR A 85 9.34 14.06 5.98
CA THR A 85 9.43 13.35 7.26
C THR A 85 8.48 12.15 7.29
N HIS A 86 8.65 11.28 8.28
CA HIS A 86 7.73 10.16 8.50
C HIS A 86 6.30 10.64 8.77
N GLU A 87 6.14 11.72 9.54
CA GLU A 87 4.82 12.30 9.80
C GLU A 87 4.17 12.86 8.53
N GLU A 88 4.94 13.48 7.65
CA GLU A 88 4.43 14.00 6.37
C GLU A 88 4.00 12.86 5.43
N MET A 89 4.77 11.77 5.40
CA MET A 89 4.43 10.57 4.61
C MET A 89 3.16 9.90 5.13
N GLU A 90 3.05 9.72 6.45
CA GLU A 90 1.85 9.15 7.07
C GLU A 90 0.63 10.06 6.85
N ALA A 91 0.78 11.37 6.96
CA ALA A 91 -0.30 12.32 6.68
C ALA A 91 -0.76 12.23 5.22
N GLU A 92 0.15 12.11 4.26
CA GLU A 92 -0.17 11.90 2.84
C GLU A 92 -0.83 10.54 2.59
N PHE A 93 -0.35 9.49 3.23
CA PHE A 93 -0.95 8.16 3.15
C PHE A 93 -2.40 8.18 3.66
N GLN A 94 -2.63 8.77 4.84
CA GLN A 94 -3.96 8.88 5.43
C GLN A 94 -4.89 9.77 4.61
N ARG A 95 -4.41 10.88 4.03
CA ARG A 95 -5.21 11.68 3.07
C ARG A 95 -5.69 10.82 1.90
N ARG A 96 -4.82 9.99 1.31
CA ARG A 96 -5.21 9.09 0.19
C ARG A 96 -6.21 8.02 0.63
N VAL A 97 -6.07 7.48 1.84
CA VAL A 97 -7.05 6.56 2.44
C VAL A 97 -8.42 7.23 2.55
N ASP A 98 -8.48 8.48 3.01
CA ASP A 98 -9.72 9.25 3.11
C ASP A 98 -10.36 9.45 1.73
N ILE A 99 -9.58 9.80 0.69
CA ILE A 99 -10.10 9.94 -0.67
C ILE A 99 -10.74 8.64 -1.19
N ILE A 100 -10.10 7.48 -0.95
CA ILE A 100 -10.64 6.17 -1.36
C ILE A 100 -11.92 5.84 -0.57
N ASN A 101 -11.91 6.07 0.75
CA ASN A 101 -13.08 5.85 1.60
C ASN A 101 -14.24 6.76 1.20
N TYR A 102 -13.96 7.98 0.75
CA TYR A 102 -14.97 8.91 0.27
C TYR A 102 -15.65 8.38 -0.99
N MET A 103 -14.87 7.87 -1.96
CA MET A 103 -15.42 7.22 -3.15
C MET A 103 -16.35 6.06 -2.76
N LEU A 104 -15.92 5.22 -1.82
CA LEU A 104 -16.71 4.10 -1.33
C LEU A 104 -18.02 4.56 -0.68
N GLN A 105 -17.96 5.52 0.25
CA GLN A 105 -19.14 5.99 1.00
C GLN A 105 -20.13 6.77 0.13
N LYS A 106 -19.66 7.45 -0.92
CA LYS A 106 -20.52 8.09 -1.92
C LYS A 106 -21.07 7.11 -2.96
N GLY A 107 -20.69 5.83 -2.92
CA GLY A 107 -21.07 4.84 -3.93
C GLY A 107 -20.54 5.19 -5.33
N MET A 108 -19.38 5.86 -5.40
CA MET A 108 -18.77 6.29 -6.65
C MET A 108 -18.13 5.09 -7.35
N LEU A 109 -18.83 4.56 -8.37
CA LEU A 109 -18.38 3.40 -9.15
C LEU A 109 -18.04 3.76 -10.60
N ASP A 110 -18.47 4.93 -11.08
CA ASP A 110 -18.17 5.37 -12.45
C ASP A 110 -16.70 5.79 -12.57
N PHE A 111 -16.00 5.20 -13.54
CA PHE A 111 -14.58 5.45 -13.78
C PHE A 111 -14.27 6.94 -14.05
N ARG A 112 -15.16 7.68 -14.71
CA ARG A 112 -14.91 9.09 -15.05
C ARG A 112 -15.02 9.96 -13.82
N GLU A 113 -15.94 9.65 -12.90
CA GLU A 113 -16.05 10.32 -11.61
C GLU A 113 -14.84 10.06 -10.72
N ILE A 114 -14.42 8.80 -10.62
CA ILE A 114 -13.21 8.40 -9.89
C ILE A 114 -11.99 9.14 -10.45
N ALA A 115 -11.80 9.12 -11.77
CA ALA A 115 -10.68 9.78 -12.43
C ALA A 115 -10.66 11.29 -12.18
N LYS A 116 -11.82 11.96 -12.22
CA LYS A 116 -11.92 13.39 -11.89
C LYS A 116 -11.47 13.68 -10.47
N LEU A 117 -11.90 12.89 -9.50
CA LEU A 117 -11.52 13.09 -8.09
C LEU A 117 -10.01 12.84 -7.88
N VAL A 118 -9.47 11.78 -8.50
CA VAL A 118 -8.02 11.51 -8.45
C VAL A 118 -7.23 12.65 -9.06
N VAL A 119 -7.60 13.13 -10.25
CA VAL A 119 -6.93 14.28 -10.90
C VAL A 119 -7.03 15.53 -10.02
N GLN A 120 -8.19 15.79 -9.42
CA GLN A 120 -8.37 16.92 -8.51
C GLN A 120 -7.43 16.82 -7.31
N TYR A 121 -7.32 15.65 -6.68
CA TYR A 121 -6.39 15.42 -5.57
C TYR A 121 -4.93 15.60 -5.99
N TYR A 122 -4.54 15.14 -7.17
CA TYR A 122 -3.18 15.36 -7.69
C TYR A 122 -2.85 16.84 -7.92
N GLN A 123 -3.83 17.65 -8.30
CA GLN A 123 -3.64 19.09 -8.55
C GLN A 123 -3.73 19.93 -7.27
N TYR A 124 -4.63 19.58 -6.37
CA TYR A 124 -4.99 20.34 -5.17
C TYR A 124 -5.22 19.37 -3.99
N PRO A 125 -4.18 18.73 -3.45
CA PRO A 125 -4.33 17.62 -2.49
C PRO A 125 -4.97 18.08 -1.18
N GLU A 126 -4.51 19.19 -0.61
CA GLU A 126 -5.01 19.69 0.67
C GLU A 126 -6.45 20.21 0.55
N GLU A 127 -6.76 20.97 -0.50
CA GLU A 127 -8.12 21.49 -0.72
C GLU A 127 -9.11 20.37 -1.02
N THR A 128 -8.70 19.37 -1.80
CA THR A 128 -9.53 18.21 -2.12
C THR A 128 -9.78 17.37 -0.87
N ALA A 129 -8.74 17.08 -0.09
CA ALA A 129 -8.87 16.32 1.16
C ALA A 129 -9.74 17.06 2.18
N LYS A 130 -9.52 18.36 2.36
CA LYS A 130 -10.32 19.20 3.25
C LYS A 130 -11.80 19.18 2.86
N ARG A 131 -12.12 19.41 1.59
CA ARG A 131 -13.51 19.35 1.09
C ARG A 131 -14.13 17.97 1.36
N VAL A 132 -13.40 16.90 1.05
CA VAL A 132 -13.85 15.53 1.30
C VAL A 132 -14.14 15.31 2.80
N ARG A 133 -13.24 15.71 3.69
CA ARG A 133 -13.42 15.55 5.14
C ARG A 133 -14.59 16.37 5.67
N GLU A 134 -14.73 17.62 5.24
CA GLU A 134 -15.84 18.50 5.61
C GLU A 134 -17.20 17.92 5.18
N GLU A 135 -17.31 17.43 3.95
CA GLU A 135 -18.53 16.81 3.44
C GLU A 135 -18.92 15.53 4.20
N MET A 136 -17.94 14.79 4.72
CA MET A 136 -18.16 13.55 5.46
C MET A 136 -18.25 13.75 6.97
N GLY A 137 -17.98 14.96 7.47
CA GLY A 137 -17.84 15.22 8.89
C GLY A 137 -16.69 14.46 9.54
N TRP A 138 -15.66 14.07 8.78
CA TRP A 138 -14.46 13.44 9.32
C TRP A 138 -13.58 14.49 9.96
N GLN A 139 -13.06 14.16 11.14
CA GLN A 139 -12.04 14.99 11.76
C GLN A 139 -10.70 14.75 11.09
N ASP A 140 -9.83 15.77 11.12
CA ASP A 140 -8.44 15.54 10.78
C ASP A 140 -7.88 14.46 11.70
N HIS A 141 -7.34 13.42 11.08
CA HIS A 141 -6.61 12.40 11.80
C HIS A 141 -5.39 13.12 12.41
N ALA A 142 -5.48 13.44 13.71
CA ALA A 142 -4.28 13.74 14.48
C ALA A 142 -3.37 12.52 14.31
N VAL A 143 -2.18 12.75 13.74
CA VAL A 143 -1.15 11.74 13.47
C VAL A 143 -1.21 10.69 14.57
N MET A 144 -1.55 9.44 14.22
CA MET A 144 -1.57 8.36 15.19
C MET A 144 -0.18 8.31 15.81
N LYS A 145 -0.07 8.67 17.10
CA LYS A 145 1.14 8.39 17.86
C LYS A 145 1.36 6.89 17.78
N THR A 146 2.41 6.48 17.08
CA THR A 146 2.94 5.13 17.12
C THR A 146 2.91 4.65 18.57
N VAL A 147 2.16 3.57 18.81
CA VAL A 147 2.25 2.84 20.06
C VAL A 147 3.70 2.40 20.17
N GLU A 148 4.43 2.99 21.12
CA GLU A 148 5.78 2.56 21.47
C GLU A 148 5.71 1.05 21.71
N ALA A 149 6.40 0.28 20.86
CA ALA A 149 6.76 -1.09 21.17
C ALA A 149 7.76 -1.03 22.33
N GLY A 150 7.23 -0.87 23.55
CA GLY A 150 7.95 -1.04 24.79
C GLY A 150 8.36 -2.51 24.92
N GLY A 151 9.51 -2.85 24.34
CA GLY A 151 10.25 -4.03 24.72
C GLY A 151 10.89 -3.76 26.08
N GLU A 152 10.22 -4.21 27.14
CA GLU A 152 10.86 -4.40 28.44
C GLU A 152 12.09 -5.29 28.25
N THR A 153 13.27 -4.74 28.54
CA THR A 153 14.44 -5.54 28.84
C THR A 153 14.17 -6.28 30.14
N VAL A 154 14.04 -7.60 30.06
CA VAL A 154 14.00 -8.47 31.24
C VAL A 154 15.21 -9.41 31.18
N GLY A 155 16.11 -9.22 32.14
CA GLY A 155 16.91 -10.28 32.79
C GLY A 155 18.10 -10.82 32.02
#